data_AF-A0A850AGH3-F1
#
_entry.id   AF-A0A850AGH3-F1
#
_cell.length_a   1.000
_cell.length_b   1.000
_cell.length_c   1.000
_cell.angle_alpha   90.00
_cell.angle_beta   90.00
_cell.angle_gamma   90.00
#
_symmetry.space_group_name_H-M   'P 1'
#
loop_
_entity.id
_entity.type
_entity.pdbx_description
1 polymer ?
#
loop_
_entity_poly.entity_id
_entity_poly.type
_entity_poly.pdbx_seq_one_letter_code
_entity_poly.pdbx_strand_id
1 'polypeptide(L)'
;MYSITGSVGMRRRWTRLGIASLSCVLLLLALAGILDHSAAWDEEQNLFFYEPWLDPALVYSPTEVSSVHFDLVGALALAAGFSEADAAAIQLYSQLTDSGILTGSSIYRTADAPVSWPSPPDPAETPPSPFCPDPAATAATLSMGMTDTVECPGCFSSRWGPYNIFFHFPRDRVNELQALERWAFGDPADPLIGVATFGFSSTARFDWQGLVNIYEITPCFITTTHAVDTGGIAAGSLEALGIYLHSLGDHWSHGDCIAATEAAGLPFAAHVQAGANDPLAPCRWLMHEGEFGHPQLFPSSHRTFTGTLALYDALVAYSLQSERPLYWPIPIDGEGQYLYNALYQFVHSTAASNPTPRRQQAEALRGWALQTRVADPAYQRWRLWLPLLAQADPGMG
;
A
#
# COMPACT_ATOMS: atom_id res chain seq x y z
N MET A 1 37.42 -43.85 -57.61
CA MET A 1 36.63 -44.02 -56.37
C MET A 1 36.85 -42.78 -55.50
N TYR A 2 35.89 -41.85 -55.48
CA TYR A 2 35.98 -40.65 -54.64
C TYR A 2 35.54 -40.99 -53.21
N SER A 3 36.44 -40.78 -52.25
CA SER A 3 36.25 -41.07 -50.83
C SER A 3 35.33 -40.02 -50.18
N ILE A 4 34.09 -40.42 -49.86
CA ILE A 4 33.14 -39.63 -49.08
C ILE A 4 33.44 -39.91 -47.59
N THR A 5 34.44 -39.23 -47.02
CA THR A 5 34.74 -39.32 -45.57
C THR A 5 34.67 -37.98 -44.83
N GLY A 6 34.32 -36.89 -45.52
CA GLY A 6 34.35 -35.53 -44.96
C GLY A 6 33.14 -35.08 -44.13
N SER A 7 32.01 -35.80 -44.11
CA SER A 7 30.75 -35.21 -43.59
C SER A 7 30.45 -35.46 -42.11
N VAL A 8 31.02 -36.51 -41.49
CA VAL A 8 30.65 -36.92 -40.12
C VAL A 8 31.33 -36.06 -39.05
N GLY A 9 32.60 -35.69 -39.27
CA GLY A 9 33.35 -34.84 -38.33
C GLY A 9 32.80 -33.42 -38.25
N MET A 10 32.35 -32.90 -39.40
CA MET A 10 31.76 -31.56 -39.49
C MET A 10 30.41 -31.51 -38.77
N ARG A 11 29.52 -32.51 -38.98
CA ARG A 11 28.23 -32.58 -38.27
C ARG A 11 28.40 -32.59 -36.74
N ARG A 12 29.33 -33.38 -36.19
CA ARG A 12 29.56 -33.41 -34.73
C ARG A 12 30.08 -32.09 -34.16
N ARG A 13 30.87 -31.32 -34.93
CA ARG A 13 31.33 -29.98 -34.50
C ARG A 13 30.18 -28.97 -34.49
N TRP A 14 29.33 -28.97 -35.52
CA TRP A 14 28.16 -28.10 -35.58
C TRP A 14 27.11 -28.44 -34.50
N THR A 15 26.90 -29.72 -34.17
CA THR A 15 25.98 -30.10 -33.08
C THR A 15 26.50 -29.63 -31.71
N ARG A 16 27.81 -29.73 -31.45
CA ARG A 16 28.40 -29.25 -30.19
C ARG A 16 28.33 -27.72 -30.04
N LEU A 17 28.57 -27.00 -31.14
CA LEU A 17 28.38 -25.54 -31.18
C LEU A 17 26.92 -25.16 -30.96
N GLY A 18 25.98 -25.86 -31.60
CA GLY A 18 24.55 -25.62 -31.41
C GLY A 18 24.08 -25.83 -29.97
N ILE A 19 24.53 -26.89 -29.30
CA ILE A 19 24.18 -27.18 -27.90
C ILE A 19 24.79 -26.14 -26.95
N ALA A 20 26.05 -25.73 -27.17
CA ALA A 20 26.70 -24.70 -26.35
C ALA A 20 26.00 -23.34 -26.49
N SER A 21 25.65 -22.94 -27.72
CA SER A 21 24.91 -21.69 -27.97
C SER A 21 23.51 -21.73 -27.34
N LEU A 22 22.78 -22.85 -27.47
CA LEU A 22 21.46 -22.99 -26.85
C LEU A 22 21.54 -22.94 -25.31
N SER A 23 22.57 -23.53 -24.73
CA SER A 23 22.80 -23.50 -23.27
C SER A 23 23.13 -22.10 -22.77
N CYS A 24 23.95 -21.33 -23.51
CA CYS A 24 24.19 -19.92 -23.19
C CYS A 24 22.93 -19.07 -23.33
N VAL A 25 22.11 -19.29 -24.36
CA VAL A 25 20.84 -18.56 -24.54
C VAL A 25 19.85 -18.89 -23.42
N LEU A 26 19.73 -20.16 -23.03
CA LEU A 26 18.87 -20.56 -21.91
C LEU A 26 19.38 -20.02 -20.56
N LEU A 27 20.69 -19.99 -20.34
CA LEU A 27 21.29 -19.40 -19.15
C LEU A 27 21.07 -17.88 -19.11
N LEU A 28 21.21 -17.19 -20.26
CA LEU A 28 20.93 -15.75 -20.37
C LEU A 28 19.44 -15.44 -20.21
N LEU A 29 18.54 -16.29 -20.71
CA LEU A 29 17.10 -16.15 -20.50
C LEU A 29 16.71 -16.47 -19.05
N ALA A 30 17.36 -17.44 -18.40
CA ALA A 30 17.17 -17.71 -16.98
C ALA A 30 17.72 -16.56 -16.11
N LEU A 31 18.89 -16.00 -16.45
CA LEU A 31 19.45 -14.82 -15.78
C LEU A 31 18.61 -13.57 -16.05
N ALA A 32 18.08 -13.38 -17.26
CA ALA A 32 17.17 -12.28 -17.58
C ALA A 32 15.84 -12.41 -16.84
N GLY A 33 15.31 -13.64 -16.69
CA GLY A 33 14.12 -13.90 -15.87
C GLY A 33 14.35 -13.74 -14.36
N ILE A 34 15.60 -13.80 -13.90
CA ILE A 34 15.99 -13.51 -12.50
C ILE A 34 16.20 -11.99 -12.28
N LEU A 35 16.46 -11.22 -13.33
CA LEU A 35 16.77 -9.78 -13.24
C LEU A 35 15.53 -8.86 -13.37
N ASP A 36 14.34 -9.41 -13.60
CA ASP A 36 13.11 -8.65 -13.85
C ASP A 36 12.01 -8.87 -12.80
N HIS A 37 12.38 -9.38 -11.61
CA HIS A 37 11.45 -9.49 -10.49
C HIS A 37 11.87 -8.55 -9.36
N SER A 38 11.13 -7.46 -9.24
CA SER A 38 11.19 -6.47 -8.18
C SER A 38 10.60 -7.05 -6.88
N ALA A 39 11.37 -7.89 -6.18
CA ALA A 39 10.91 -8.64 -5.00
C ALA A 39 10.51 -7.78 -3.77
N ALA A 40 10.97 -6.53 -3.64
CA ALA A 40 10.47 -5.64 -2.58
C ALA A 40 9.06 -5.08 -2.86
N TRP A 41 8.54 -5.30 -4.07
CA TRP A 41 7.18 -4.99 -4.48
C TRP A 41 6.30 -6.26 -4.46
N ASP A 42 6.85 -7.37 -3.95
CA ASP A 42 6.26 -8.69 -4.11
C ASP A 42 5.05 -8.91 -3.20
N GLU A 43 4.93 -8.20 -2.06
CA GLU A 43 3.81 -8.42 -1.12
C GLU A 43 2.45 -8.42 -1.83
N GLU A 44 2.33 -7.59 -2.87
CA GLU A 44 1.18 -7.53 -3.76
C GLU A 44 1.56 -7.72 -5.26
N GLN A 45 2.11 -8.88 -5.68
CA GLN A 45 2.18 -9.20 -7.12
C GLN A 45 0.79 -9.47 -7.75
N ASN A 46 0.67 -9.16 -9.05
CA ASN A 46 -0.55 -9.31 -9.86
C ASN A 46 -1.74 -8.46 -9.40
N LEU A 47 -1.51 -7.18 -9.13
CA LEU A 47 -2.58 -6.21 -8.85
C LEU A 47 -3.24 -5.75 -10.15
N PHE A 48 -4.56 -5.95 -10.26
CA PHE A 48 -5.39 -5.17 -11.18
C PHE A 48 -6.39 -4.33 -10.41
N PHE A 49 -6.54 -3.10 -10.91
CA PHE A 49 -7.23 -1.99 -10.29
C PHE A 49 -8.73 -2.21 -10.16
N TYR A 50 -9.30 -1.73 -9.05
CA TYR A 50 -10.71 -1.35 -9.05
C TYR A 50 -10.84 -0.07 -9.89
N GLU A 51 -11.46 -0.19 -11.06
CA GLU A 51 -11.80 0.98 -11.89
C GLU A 51 -13.29 1.25 -11.77
N PRO A 52 -13.73 2.07 -10.80
CA PRO A 52 -15.15 2.29 -10.50
C PRO A 52 -15.96 2.85 -11.67
N TRP A 53 -15.27 3.39 -12.68
CA TRP A 53 -15.84 4.10 -13.82
C TRP A 53 -15.91 3.26 -15.10
N LEU A 54 -15.36 2.04 -15.10
CA LEU A 54 -15.46 1.11 -16.23
C LEU A 54 -16.66 0.17 -16.08
N ASP A 55 -17.10 -0.42 -17.20
CA ASP A 55 -18.07 -1.54 -17.20
C ASP A 55 -17.44 -2.76 -17.91
N PRO A 56 -17.20 -3.87 -17.18
CA PRO A 56 -17.37 -4.01 -15.73
C PRO A 56 -16.36 -3.14 -14.98
N ALA A 57 -16.74 -2.63 -13.80
CA ALA A 57 -15.85 -1.84 -12.92
C ALA A 57 -14.67 -2.66 -12.35
N LEU A 58 -14.59 -3.92 -12.76
CA LEU A 58 -13.81 -5.01 -12.20
C LEU A 58 -13.07 -5.72 -13.32
N VAL A 59 -11.78 -5.46 -13.45
CA VAL A 59 -10.88 -6.27 -14.27
C VAL A 59 -10.24 -7.29 -13.34
N TYR A 60 -10.95 -8.38 -13.04
CA TYR A 60 -10.45 -9.45 -12.17
C TYR A 60 -9.84 -10.61 -12.95
N SER A 61 -8.71 -11.11 -12.49
CA SER A 61 -8.21 -12.47 -12.77
C SER A 61 -8.09 -13.30 -11.47
N PRO A 62 -8.18 -14.64 -11.55
CA PRO A 62 -8.22 -15.52 -10.38
C PRO A 62 -6.87 -15.76 -9.67
N THR A 63 -5.78 -15.04 -10.02
CA THR A 63 -4.42 -15.26 -9.49
C THR A 63 -3.93 -14.15 -8.54
N GLU A 64 -4.83 -13.37 -7.95
CA GLU A 64 -4.54 -12.00 -7.49
C GLU A 64 -4.77 -11.79 -5.98
N VAL A 65 -4.02 -10.85 -5.37
CA VAL A 65 -4.16 -10.52 -3.94
C VAL A 65 -5.55 -9.90 -3.66
N SER A 66 -6.14 -10.32 -2.54
CA SER A 66 -7.32 -9.70 -1.93
C SER A 66 -6.92 -9.27 -0.53
N SER A 67 -6.56 -8.00 -0.40
CA SER A 67 -6.19 -7.34 0.86
C SER A 67 -7.26 -6.35 1.29
N VAL A 68 -7.13 -5.83 2.51
CA VAL A 68 -8.08 -4.85 3.07
C VAL A 68 -8.15 -3.59 2.19
N HIS A 69 -7.01 -3.14 1.66
CA HIS A 69 -6.88 -1.93 0.84
C HIS A 69 -7.57 -2.03 -0.51
N PHE A 70 -7.61 -3.23 -1.09
CA PHE A 70 -8.13 -3.44 -2.44
C PHE A 70 -9.61 -3.70 -2.45
N ASP A 71 -10.12 -4.57 -1.59
CA ASP A 71 -11.50 -5.04 -1.69
C ASP A 71 -12.42 -4.42 -0.64
N LEU A 72 -11.91 -4.12 0.56
CA LEU A 72 -12.76 -3.84 1.72
C LEU A 72 -13.03 -2.33 1.95
N VAL A 73 -12.04 -1.46 1.70
CA VAL A 73 -12.15 -0.01 2.00
C VAL A 73 -13.37 0.64 1.33
N GLY A 74 -13.66 0.31 0.07
CA GLY A 74 -14.83 0.86 -0.63
C GLY A 74 -16.16 0.43 0.01
N ALA A 75 -16.28 -0.83 0.40
CA ALA A 75 -17.46 -1.34 1.10
C ALA A 75 -17.65 -0.67 2.47
N LEU A 76 -16.55 -0.45 3.21
CA LEU A 76 -16.55 0.29 4.47
C LEU A 76 -16.98 1.75 4.27
N ALA A 77 -16.49 2.43 3.23
CA ALA A 77 -16.89 3.80 2.93
C ALA A 77 -18.40 3.90 2.63
N LEU A 78 -18.98 2.95 1.91
CA LEU A 78 -20.42 2.90 1.70
C LEU A 78 -21.20 2.76 3.02
N ALA A 79 -20.72 1.91 3.93
CA ALA A 79 -21.30 1.74 5.26
C ALA A 79 -21.09 2.97 6.17
N ALA A 80 -20.03 3.76 5.94
CA ALA A 80 -19.79 5.03 6.62
C ALA A 80 -20.63 6.19 6.04
N GLY A 81 -21.44 5.92 5.01
CA GLY A 81 -22.46 6.85 4.49
C GLY A 81 -22.05 7.66 3.27
N PHE A 82 -20.88 7.38 2.69
CA PHE A 82 -20.41 8.02 1.46
C PHE A 82 -21.24 7.60 0.23
N SER A 83 -21.27 8.44 -0.80
CA SER A 83 -21.86 8.05 -2.09
C SER A 83 -21.06 6.92 -2.75
N GLU A 84 -21.63 6.26 -3.77
CA GLU A 84 -20.86 5.26 -4.55
C GLU A 84 -19.64 5.87 -5.24
N ALA A 85 -19.78 7.10 -5.73
CA ALA A 85 -18.69 7.85 -6.36
C ALA A 85 -17.57 8.20 -5.37
N ASP A 86 -17.93 8.63 -4.16
CA ASP A 86 -16.93 8.96 -3.13
C ASP A 86 -16.24 7.69 -2.60
N ALA A 87 -17.00 6.62 -2.35
CA ALA A 87 -16.45 5.34 -1.90
C ALA A 87 -15.47 4.75 -2.94
N ALA A 88 -15.83 4.87 -4.22
CA ALA A 88 -14.97 4.55 -5.35
C ALA A 88 -13.67 5.35 -5.36
N ALA A 89 -13.73 6.67 -5.14
CA ALA A 89 -12.56 7.52 -5.06
C ALA A 89 -11.66 7.15 -3.87
N ILE A 90 -12.24 6.94 -2.68
CA ILE A 90 -11.49 6.54 -1.49
C ILE A 90 -10.76 5.20 -1.73
N GLN A 91 -11.46 4.20 -2.27
CA GLN A 91 -10.88 2.89 -2.58
C GLN A 91 -9.75 3.00 -3.59
N LEU A 92 -9.96 3.77 -4.67
CA LEU A 92 -8.95 4.04 -5.69
C LEU A 92 -7.65 4.61 -5.09
N TYR A 93 -7.75 5.64 -4.24
CA TYR A 93 -6.57 6.25 -3.63
C TYR A 93 -5.93 5.37 -2.53
N SER A 94 -6.72 4.54 -1.84
CA SER A 94 -6.18 3.51 -0.96
C SER A 94 -5.41 2.43 -1.73
N GLN A 95 -5.82 2.07 -2.95
CA GLN A 95 -5.12 1.09 -3.79
C GLN A 95 -3.87 1.68 -4.47
N LEU A 96 -4.01 2.89 -5.00
CA LEU A 96 -2.91 3.65 -5.62
C LEU A 96 -1.72 3.84 -4.68
N THR A 97 -1.99 3.80 -3.37
CA THR A 97 -0.96 3.85 -2.36
C THR A 97 0.02 2.69 -2.49
N ASP A 98 -0.46 1.50 -2.85
CA ASP A 98 0.34 0.28 -2.92
C ASP A 98 0.75 -0.13 -4.34
N SER A 99 0.16 0.45 -5.39
CA SER A 99 0.48 0.00 -6.75
C SER A 99 1.90 0.40 -7.18
N GLY A 100 2.80 -0.59 -7.29
CA GLY A 100 4.08 -0.44 -7.99
C GLY A 100 3.87 -0.28 -9.49
N ILE A 101 3.15 -1.22 -10.10
CA ILE A 101 2.99 -1.29 -11.56
C ILE A 101 1.81 -0.41 -12.00
N LEU A 102 2.08 0.86 -12.26
CA LEU A 102 1.26 1.68 -13.16
C LEU A 102 1.83 1.51 -14.57
N THR A 103 1.56 0.37 -15.24
CA THR A 103 2.09 0.11 -16.59
C THR A 103 1.74 1.24 -17.55
N GLY A 104 2.75 2.04 -17.93
CA GLY A 104 3.02 2.71 -19.23
C GLY A 104 1.94 3.54 -19.96
N SER A 105 0.68 3.48 -19.56
CA SER A 105 -0.48 4.10 -20.19
C SER A 105 -1.65 4.30 -19.23
N SER A 106 -1.51 3.90 -17.95
CA SER A 106 -2.56 4.11 -16.95
C SER A 106 -2.76 5.60 -16.70
N ILE A 107 -4.03 6.00 -16.71
CA ILE A 107 -4.53 7.38 -16.56
C ILE A 107 -4.47 7.85 -15.11
N TYR A 108 -4.16 6.94 -14.19
CA TYR A 108 -4.19 7.17 -12.75
C TYR A 108 -2.81 7.53 -12.25
N ARG A 109 -2.67 8.79 -11.84
CA ARG A 109 -1.59 9.27 -10.99
C ARG A 109 -2.26 9.69 -9.69
N THR A 110 -1.64 9.35 -8.59
CA THR A 110 -1.98 9.93 -7.30
C THR A 110 -1.83 11.45 -7.26
N ALA A 111 -1.02 12.02 -8.15
CA ALA A 111 -0.87 13.47 -8.28
C ALA A 111 -1.21 13.96 -9.68
N ASP A 112 -1.85 15.12 -9.74
CA ASP A 112 -2.17 15.86 -10.97
C ASP A 112 -0.92 16.48 -11.60
N ALA A 113 0.17 16.63 -10.83
CA ALA A 113 1.44 17.20 -11.28
C ALA A 113 2.64 16.30 -10.89
N PRO A 114 3.76 16.38 -11.63
CA PRO A 114 5.01 15.77 -11.19
C PRO A 114 5.43 16.30 -9.82
N VAL A 115 5.63 15.42 -8.84
CA VAL A 115 6.12 15.81 -7.51
C VAL A 115 7.64 15.98 -7.48
N SER A 116 8.09 16.89 -6.64
CA SER A 116 9.49 17.07 -6.27
C SER A 116 9.89 16.14 -5.13
N TRP A 117 11.05 15.51 -5.29
CA TRP A 117 11.64 14.63 -4.28
C TRP A 117 12.76 15.34 -3.50
N PRO A 118 12.78 15.31 -2.15
CA PRO A 118 13.91 15.59 -1.30
C PRO A 118 15.18 14.96 -1.85
N SER A 119 16.20 15.80 -1.95
CA SER A 119 17.53 15.33 -2.31
C SER A 119 18.21 14.72 -1.09
N PRO A 120 18.99 13.63 -1.27
CA PRO A 120 19.83 13.10 -0.21
C PRO A 120 20.80 14.20 0.27
N PRO A 121 20.98 14.39 1.59
CA PRO A 121 22.03 15.27 2.09
C PRO A 121 23.41 14.67 1.79
N ASP A 122 24.46 15.50 1.76
CA ASP A 122 25.83 15.01 1.77
C ASP A 122 26.14 14.40 3.15
N PRO A 123 26.52 13.12 3.25
CA PRO A 123 26.92 12.52 4.52
C PRO A 123 28.02 13.33 5.19
N ALA A 124 29.01 13.84 4.46
CA ALA A 124 30.15 14.56 5.02
C ALA A 124 29.78 15.90 5.68
N GLU A 125 28.63 16.47 5.32
CA GLU A 125 28.11 17.71 5.89
C GLU A 125 27.10 17.48 7.03
N THR A 126 26.78 16.21 7.33
CA THR A 126 25.77 15.85 8.32
C THR A 126 26.42 15.58 9.70
N PRO A 127 25.82 16.06 10.82
CA PRO A 127 26.30 15.73 12.16
C PRO A 127 26.22 14.22 12.47
N PRO A 128 27.16 13.67 13.25
CA PRO A 128 27.08 12.28 13.71
C PRO A 128 25.79 11.98 14.45
N SER A 129 25.23 10.80 14.21
CA SER A 129 24.02 10.29 14.87
C SER A 129 24.19 8.82 15.26
N PRO A 130 23.31 8.24 16.10
CA PRO A 130 23.35 6.81 16.42
C PRO A 130 23.27 5.91 15.19
N PHE A 131 22.62 6.37 14.11
CA PHE A 131 22.45 5.61 12.86
C PHE A 131 23.42 6.02 11.77
N CYS A 132 24.25 7.03 12.00
CA CYS A 132 25.35 7.42 11.14
C CYS A 132 26.49 7.97 12.03
N PRO A 133 27.25 7.09 12.70
CA PRO A 133 28.21 7.51 13.74
C PRO A 133 29.47 8.17 13.18
N ASP A 134 29.86 7.85 11.94
CA ASP A 134 31.00 8.47 11.25
C ASP A 134 30.61 8.95 9.84
N PRO A 135 29.85 10.07 9.75
CA PRO A 135 29.40 10.62 8.49
C PRO A 135 30.56 11.00 7.55
N ALA A 136 31.66 11.52 8.11
CA ALA A 136 32.82 11.97 7.36
C ALA A 136 33.61 10.82 6.70
N ALA A 137 33.59 9.62 7.30
CA ALA A 137 34.18 8.42 6.72
C ALA A 137 33.19 7.58 5.88
N THR A 138 31.91 7.94 5.88
CA THR A 138 30.89 7.24 5.10
C THR A 138 30.97 7.65 3.63
N ALA A 139 30.97 6.68 2.71
CA ALA A 139 30.93 7.00 1.29
C ALA A 139 29.62 7.70 0.90
N ALA A 140 29.70 8.70 0.04
CA ALA A 140 28.54 9.40 -0.53
C ALA A 140 27.70 8.55 -1.50
N THR A 141 27.96 7.25 -1.60
CA THR A 141 27.15 6.33 -2.41
C THR A 141 25.81 6.09 -1.70
N LEU A 142 24.77 6.69 -2.27
CA LEU A 142 23.39 6.44 -1.86
C LEU A 142 23.04 4.98 -2.16
N SER A 143 22.82 4.22 -1.11
CA SER A 143 22.37 2.82 -1.18
C SER A 143 20.86 2.71 -1.04
N MET A 144 20.23 3.63 -0.29
CA MET A 144 18.82 3.66 0.04
C MET A 144 18.35 5.12 -0.05
N GLY A 145 17.22 5.42 -0.68
CA GLY A 145 16.79 6.81 -0.91
C GLY A 145 16.83 7.29 -2.36
N MET A 146 17.19 6.41 -3.30
CA MET A 146 17.25 6.69 -4.74
C MET A 146 15.85 6.93 -5.34
N THR A 147 15.65 8.08 -5.99
CA THR A 147 14.37 8.47 -6.61
C THR A 147 14.25 7.99 -8.07
N ASP A 148 15.37 7.69 -8.71
CA ASP A 148 15.46 7.12 -10.07
C ASP A 148 15.04 5.65 -10.12
N THR A 149 14.83 5.05 -8.96
CA THR A 149 14.40 3.67 -8.78
C THR A 149 12.93 3.53 -8.38
N VAL A 150 12.24 4.67 -8.27
CA VAL A 150 10.79 4.72 -8.03
C VAL A 150 10.08 4.34 -9.33
N GLU A 151 9.13 3.42 -9.23
CA GLU A 151 8.47 2.83 -10.40
C GLU A 151 7.66 3.84 -11.24
N CYS A 152 7.15 4.90 -10.61
CA CYS A 152 6.67 6.10 -11.31
C CYS A 152 7.47 7.35 -10.89
N PRO A 153 8.51 7.74 -11.64
CA PRO A 153 9.22 8.99 -11.40
C PRO A 153 8.27 10.20 -11.52
N GLY A 154 8.03 10.88 -10.40
CA GLY A 154 7.18 12.08 -10.32
C GLY A 154 5.71 11.82 -9.99
N CYS A 155 5.26 10.60 -9.70
CA CYS A 155 3.94 10.37 -9.10
C CYS A 155 3.98 10.54 -7.58
N PHE A 156 2.91 11.06 -6.96
CA PHE A 156 2.76 11.10 -5.50
C PHE A 156 2.28 9.75 -4.93
N SER A 157 2.99 8.62 -5.09
CA SER A 157 2.49 7.41 -4.42
C SER A 157 2.64 7.54 -2.91
N SER A 158 1.76 6.91 -2.15
CA SER A 158 1.64 7.08 -0.70
C SER A 158 2.35 5.99 0.11
N ARG A 159 3.23 5.18 -0.51
CA ARG A 159 4.23 4.37 0.21
C ARG A 159 5.24 5.21 1.03
N TRP A 160 4.87 6.45 1.34
CA TRP A 160 5.67 7.50 1.94
C TRP A 160 4.91 8.01 3.16
N GLY A 161 5.03 7.32 4.28
CA GLY A 161 4.30 7.66 5.50
C GLY A 161 5.18 7.68 6.75
N PRO A 162 6.13 8.61 6.91
CA PRO A 162 6.33 9.81 6.12
C PRO A 162 7.62 9.70 5.27
N TYR A 163 7.69 10.49 4.22
CA TYR A 163 8.76 10.60 3.21
C TYR A 163 9.83 9.48 3.07
N ASN A 164 9.51 8.20 3.21
CA ASN A 164 10.51 7.14 3.08
C ASN A 164 10.34 6.43 1.73
N ILE A 165 11.43 6.28 0.96
CA ILE A 165 11.35 5.70 -0.39
C ILE A 165 11.00 4.19 -0.42
N PHE A 166 10.75 3.61 0.76
CA PHE A 166 10.63 2.19 1.05
C PHE A 166 9.21 1.85 1.43
N PHE A 167 8.88 0.55 1.36
CA PHE A 167 7.72 -0.03 2.03
C PHE A 167 7.86 0.20 3.55
N HIS A 168 7.40 1.37 4.00
CA HIS A 168 7.57 1.86 5.35
C HIS A 168 6.26 1.70 6.10
N PHE A 169 6.33 1.04 7.25
CA PHE A 169 5.17 0.89 8.13
C PHE A 169 5.05 2.13 9.02
N PRO A 170 4.03 2.98 8.80
CA PRO A 170 3.89 4.24 9.51
C PRO A 170 3.65 3.98 10.99
N ARG A 171 4.48 4.57 11.85
CA ARG A 171 4.30 4.51 13.30
C ARG A 171 3.25 5.53 13.72
N ASP A 172 2.60 5.29 14.86
CA ASP A 172 1.68 6.27 15.44
C ASP A 172 2.45 7.44 16.08
N ARG A 173 2.93 8.34 15.24
CA ARG A 173 3.76 9.49 15.62
C ARG A 173 3.33 10.75 14.86
N VAL A 174 3.61 11.90 15.48
CA VAL A 174 3.23 13.25 15.01
C VAL A 174 3.66 13.56 13.59
N ASN A 175 4.78 12.98 13.14
CA ASN A 175 5.38 13.19 11.83
C ASN A 175 5.19 12.00 10.88
N GLU A 176 4.45 10.97 11.28
CA GLU A 176 4.18 9.75 10.49
C GLU A 176 2.67 9.58 10.28
N LEU A 177 2.03 8.57 10.91
CA LEU A 177 0.59 8.31 10.75
C LEU A 177 -0.29 9.49 11.17
N GLN A 178 0.05 10.20 12.26
CA GLN A 178 -0.75 11.35 12.73
C GLN A 178 -0.62 12.56 11.79
N ALA A 179 0.50 12.68 11.06
CA ALA A 179 0.63 13.73 10.05
C ALA A 179 -0.32 13.46 8.87
N LEU A 180 -0.41 12.20 8.44
CA LEU A 180 -1.35 11.76 7.41
C LEU A 180 -2.80 11.92 7.88
N GLU A 181 -3.12 11.57 9.12
CA GLU A 181 -4.45 11.78 9.70
C GLU A 181 -4.85 13.27 9.66
N ARG A 182 -4.04 14.18 10.21
CA ARG A 182 -4.35 15.61 10.21
C ARG A 182 -4.53 16.17 8.80
N TRP A 183 -3.66 15.77 7.87
CA TRP A 183 -3.75 16.18 6.47
C TRP A 183 -5.02 15.63 5.81
N ALA A 184 -5.34 14.36 6.02
CA ALA A 184 -6.56 13.73 5.53
C ALA A 184 -7.83 14.38 6.09
N PHE A 185 -7.82 14.81 7.36
CA PHE A 185 -8.94 15.50 8.00
C PHE A 185 -8.96 17.01 7.73
N GLY A 186 -8.05 17.51 6.89
CA GLY A 186 -8.09 18.86 6.37
C GLY A 186 -7.60 19.92 7.34
N ASP A 187 -6.68 19.58 8.26
CA ASP A 187 -5.94 20.57 9.02
C ASP A 187 -5.14 21.46 8.03
N PRO A 188 -5.59 22.69 7.77
CA PRO A 188 -5.05 23.51 6.69
C PRO A 188 -3.85 24.35 7.15
N ALA A 189 -3.51 24.30 8.44
CA ALA A 189 -2.49 25.14 9.04
C ALA A 189 -1.06 24.61 8.80
N ASP A 190 -0.91 23.33 8.44
CA ASP A 190 0.38 22.70 8.21
C ASP A 190 0.42 22.02 6.83
N PRO A 191 1.42 22.30 5.98
CA PRO A 191 1.69 21.40 4.86
C PRO A 191 1.92 19.98 5.42
N LEU A 192 1.59 18.93 4.67
CA LEU A 192 1.92 17.58 5.08
C LEU A 192 3.44 17.53 5.31
N ILE A 193 3.86 17.32 6.57
CA ILE A 193 5.27 17.23 6.95
C ILE A 193 5.63 15.76 7.06
N GLY A 194 6.78 15.39 6.51
CA GLY A 194 7.27 14.03 6.58
C GLY A 194 8.78 13.87 6.79
N VAL A 195 9.22 12.65 7.12
CA VAL A 195 10.62 12.29 7.36
C VAL A 195 11.18 11.51 6.17
N ALA A 196 12.19 12.05 5.51
CA ALA A 196 12.98 11.34 4.51
C ALA A 196 14.15 10.60 5.12
N THR A 197 14.26 9.30 4.82
CA THR A 197 15.40 8.48 5.24
C THR A 197 16.27 8.10 4.06
N PHE A 198 17.55 8.45 4.16
CA PHE A 198 18.58 8.14 3.18
C PHE A 198 19.61 7.20 3.81
N GLY A 199 20.02 6.17 3.07
CA GLY A 199 20.97 5.17 3.52
C GLY A 199 22.21 5.19 2.65
N PHE A 200 23.39 5.24 3.27
CA PHE A 200 24.68 5.35 2.61
C PHE A 200 25.55 4.14 2.92
N SER A 201 26.16 3.57 1.89
CA SER A 201 27.02 2.40 2.02
C SER A 201 28.08 2.38 0.91
N SER A 202 29.34 2.09 1.29
CA SER A 202 30.47 2.00 0.36
C SER A 202 30.63 0.60 -0.25
N THR A 203 30.04 -0.42 0.37
CA THR A 203 30.26 -1.84 0.06
C THR A 203 29.02 -2.55 -0.44
N ALA A 204 27.83 -2.00 -0.21
CA ALA A 204 26.58 -2.59 -0.65
C ALA A 204 25.71 -1.54 -1.34
N ARG A 205 25.34 -1.79 -2.60
CA ARG A 205 24.16 -1.14 -3.18
C ARG A 205 22.96 -1.95 -2.69
N PHE A 206 22.05 -1.33 -1.97
CA PHE A 206 20.73 -1.92 -1.81
C PHE A 206 20.02 -1.73 -3.15
N ASP A 207 19.73 -2.83 -3.83
CA ASP A 207 18.65 -2.87 -4.79
C ASP A 207 17.46 -3.54 -4.10
N TRP A 208 16.27 -3.03 -4.37
CA TRP A 208 15.01 -3.55 -3.84
C TRP A 208 14.66 -4.93 -4.43
N GLN A 209 15.55 -5.52 -5.22
CA GLN A 209 15.43 -6.86 -5.78
C GLN A 209 16.12 -7.89 -4.87
N GLY A 210 17.17 -7.49 -4.15
CA GLY A 210 17.80 -8.28 -3.11
C GLY A 210 17.00 -8.23 -1.82
N LEU A 211 16.36 -9.33 -1.44
CA LEU A 211 15.93 -9.54 -0.06
C LEU A 211 17.17 -9.46 0.84
N VAL A 212 17.35 -8.34 1.54
CA VAL A 212 18.49 -8.09 2.43
C VAL A 212 17.99 -7.44 3.71
N ASN A 213 18.75 -7.59 4.79
CA ASN A 213 18.52 -6.81 5.99
C ASN A 213 19.14 -5.41 5.80
N ILE A 214 18.31 -4.41 5.49
CA ILE A 214 18.78 -3.04 5.24
C ILE A 214 19.60 -2.49 6.41
N TYR A 215 19.24 -2.82 7.65
CA TYR A 215 19.93 -2.33 8.85
C TYR A 215 21.33 -2.95 9.04
N GLU A 216 21.61 -4.09 8.41
CA GLU A 216 22.94 -4.74 8.48
C GLU A 216 23.88 -4.24 7.38
N ILE A 217 23.34 -3.92 6.20
CA ILE A 217 24.16 -3.57 5.03
C ILE A 217 24.35 -2.06 4.84
N THR A 218 23.57 -1.25 5.55
CA THR A 218 23.63 0.21 5.50
C THR A 218 24.25 0.75 6.80
N PRO A 219 25.53 1.17 6.78
CA PRO A 219 26.24 1.67 7.97
C PRO A 219 25.82 3.08 8.41
N CYS A 220 25.14 3.84 7.54
CA CYS A 220 24.74 5.21 7.80
C CYS A 220 23.34 5.47 7.28
N PHE A 221 22.40 5.78 8.18
CA PHE A 221 21.09 6.36 7.86
C PHE A 221 21.05 7.82 8.30
N ILE A 222 20.56 8.67 7.40
CA ILE A 222 20.31 10.08 7.65
C ILE A 222 18.83 10.35 7.44
N THR A 223 18.17 10.84 8.49
CA THR A 223 16.76 11.23 8.47
C THR A 223 16.63 12.74 8.42
N THR A 224 15.78 13.26 7.55
CA THR A 224 15.54 14.71 7.38
C THR A 224 14.04 14.98 7.32
N THR A 225 13.57 16.12 7.81
CA THR A 225 12.14 16.48 7.76
C THR A 225 11.87 17.44 6.61
N HIS A 226 10.83 17.19 5.84
CA HIS A 226 10.46 17.96 4.65
C HIS A 226 8.96 18.25 4.61
N ALA A 227 8.60 19.36 3.96
CA ALA A 227 7.25 19.53 3.45
C ALA A 227 7.08 18.59 2.24
N VAL A 228 6.06 17.74 2.30
CA VAL A 228 5.75 16.77 1.28
C VAL A 228 5.06 17.49 0.11
N ASP A 229 5.62 17.36 -1.07
CA ASP A 229 4.94 17.75 -2.30
C ASP A 229 3.84 16.72 -2.61
N THR A 230 2.58 17.09 -2.34
CA THR A 230 1.41 16.23 -2.55
C THR A 230 0.95 16.21 -4.01
N GLY A 231 1.66 16.90 -4.90
CA GLY A 231 1.38 16.93 -6.34
C GLY A 231 -0.02 17.43 -6.69
N GLY A 232 -0.59 18.27 -5.84
CA GLY A 232 -1.91 18.88 -6.02
C GLY A 232 -3.03 18.26 -5.17
N ILE A 233 -2.80 17.13 -4.47
CA ILE A 233 -3.82 16.62 -3.55
C ILE A 233 -4.04 17.62 -2.42
N ALA A 234 -5.30 18.07 -2.27
CA ALA A 234 -5.71 18.99 -1.24
C ALA A 234 -5.88 18.27 0.11
N ALA A 235 -5.47 18.94 1.20
CA ALA A 235 -5.81 18.51 2.55
C ALA A 235 -7.34 18.42 2.71
N GLY A 236 -7.83 17.40 3.43
CA GLY A 236 -9.26 17.22 3.64
C GLY A 236 -9.99 16.60 2.45
N SER A 237 -9.30 16.19 1.39
CA SER A 237 -9.93 15.57 0.22
C SER A 237 -10.14 14.05 0.40
N LEU A 238 -10.90 13.42 -0.51
CA LEU A 238 -11.13 11.97 -0.46
C LEU A 238 -9.88 11.18 -0.84
N GLU A 239 -9.06 11.78 -1.69
CA GLU A 239 -7.75 11.31 -2.10
C GLU A 239 -6.81 11.24 -0.88
N ALA A 240 -6.74 12.32 -0.11
CA ALA A 240 -5.98 12.36 1.14
C ALA A 240 -6.48 11.33 2.16
N LEU A 241 -7.80 11.16 2.27
CA LEU A 241 -8.42 10.14 3.12
C LEU A 241 -8.05 8.72 2.69
N GLY A 242 -8.16 8.39 1.40
CA GLY A 242 -7.80 7.06 0.88
C GLY A 242 -6.34 6.70 1.18
N ILE A 243 -5.43 7.68 1.03
CA ILE A 243 -4.01 7.54 1.37
C ILE A 243 -3.81 7.28 2.86
N TYR A 244 -4.44 8.07 3.72
CA TYR A 244 -4.37 7.86 5.17
C TYR A 244 -4.93 6.49 5.59
N LEU A 245 -6.05 6.06 5.01
CA LEU A 245 -6.65 4.75 5.30
C LEU A 245 -5.72 3.61 4.89
N HIS A 246 -5.00 3.73 3.78
CA HIS A 246 -3.98 2.74 3.45
C HIS A 246 -2.91 2.66 4.54
N SER A 247 -2.28 3.80 4.86
CA SER A 247 -1.27 3.87 5.92
C SER A 247 -1.76 3.41 7.29
N LEU A 248 -3.03 3.65 7.63
CA LEU A 248 -3.65 3.15 8.85
C LEU A 248 -3.74 1.62 8.84
N GLY A 249 -4.08 0.98 7.71
CA GLY A 249 -4.09 -0.48 7.64
C GLY A 249 -2.69 -1.08 7.75
N ASP A 250 -1.69 -0.49 7.09
CA ASP A 250 -0.28 -0.90 7.21
C ASP A 250 0.22 -0.84 8.66
N HIS A 251 -0.13 0.23 9.37
CA HIS A 251 0.18 0.38 10.79
C HIS A 251 -0.30 -0.83 11.61
N TRP A 252 -1.52 -1.29 11.35
CA TRP A 252 -2.11 -2.41 12.09
C TRP A 252 -1.59 -3.77 11.64
N SER A 253 -1.48 -4.04 10.33
CA SER A 253 -0.97 -5.31 9.80
C SER A 253 0.48 -5.55 10.23
N HIS A 254 1.29 -4.49 10.27
CA HIS A 254 2.71 -4.53 10.58
C HIS A 254 3.08 -4.17 12.02
N GLY A 255 2.10 -4.12 12.94
CA GLY A 255 2.31 -3.71 14.34
C GLY A 255 3.43 -4.48 15.08
N ASP A 256 3.62 -5.77 14.81
CA ASP A 256 4.72 -6.53 15.42
C ASP A 256 6.09 -6.11 14.88
N CYS A 257 6.18 -5.80 13.58
CA CYS A 257 7.41 -5.28 12.99
C CYS A 257 7.73 -3.88 13.52
N ILE A 258 6.71 -3.02 13.63
CA ILE A 258 6.85 -1.70 14.26
C ILE A 258 7.37 -1.86 15.68
N ALA A 259 6.75 -2.71 16.50
CA ALA A 259 7.20 -2.94 17.87
C ALA A 259 8.63 -3.51 17.94
N ALA A 260 8.99 -4.44 17.05
CA ALA A 260 10.33 -5.02 16.99
C ALA A 260 11.41 -3.98 16.62
N THR A 261 11.12 -3.14 15.62
CA THR A 261 12.04 -2.09 15.17
C THR A 261 12.18 -0.99 16.21
N GLU A 262 11.10 -0.62 16.91
CA GLU A 262 11.15 0.31 18.04
C GLU A 262 11.94 -0.25 19.22
N ALA A 263 11.74 -1.53 19.57
CA ALA A 263 12.50 -2.19 20.63
C ALA A 263 14.00 -2.30 20.31
N ALA A 264 14.35 -2.48 19.03
CA ALA A 264 15.72 -2.46 18.53
C ALA A 264 16.28 -1.03 18.40
N GLY A 265 15.45 0.00 18.63
CA GLY A 265 15.83 1.40 18.50
C GLY A 265 16.17 1.79 17.06
N LEU A 266 15.52 1.20 16.05
CA LEU A 266 15.79 1.47 14.65
C LEU A 266 15.07 2.73 14.14
N PRO A 267 15.62 3.41 13.10
CA PRO A 267 15.14 4.73 12.69
C PRO A 267 13.75 4.70 12.04
N PHE A 268 13.37 3.59 11.41
CA PHE A 268 12.08 3.38 10.74
C PHE A 268 11.74 1.89 10.77
N ALA A 269 10.47 1.54 10.56
CA ALA A 269 10.02 0.17 10.34
C ALA A 269 9.89 -0.11 8.85
N ALA A 270 10.45 -1.24 8.41
CA ALA A 270 10.38 -1.72 7.03
C ALA A 270 10.55 -3.24 7.03
N HIS A 271 10.17 -3.88 5.92
CA HIS A 271 10.50 -5.27 5.74
C HIS A 271 12.01 -5.52 5.64
N VAL A 272 12.45 -6.68 6.13
CA VAL A 272 13.85 -7.13 6.08
C VAL A 272 13.95 -8.62 5.82
N GLN A 273 15.10 -9.06 5.29
CA GLN A 273 15.46 -10.47 5.37
C GLN A 273 15.97 -10.80 6.78
N ALA A 274 15.19 -11.56 7.54
CA ALA A 274 15.54 -11.97 8.90
C ALA A 274 15.32 -13.48 9.12
N GLY A 275 16.10 -14.08 10.01
CA GLY A 275 15.90 -15.47 10.44
C GLY A 275 14.74 -15.61 11.44
N ALA A 276 14.27 -16.83 11.69
CA ALA A 276 13.16 -17.06 12.63
C ALA A 276 13.45 -16.68 14.09
N ASN A 277 14.74 -16.64 14.47
CA ASN A 277 15.18 -16.28 15.82
C ASN A 277 15.74 -14.84 15.90
N ASP A 278 15.69 -14.10 14.79
CA ASP A 278 16.14 -12.72 14.74
C ASP A 278 15.13 -11.81 15.48
N PRO A 279 15.56 -10.79 16.24
CA PRO A 279 14.65 -9.82 16.83
C PRO A 279 13.71 -9.15 15.81
N LEU A 280 14.13 -9.03 14.55
CA LEU A 280 13.36 -8.51 13.43
C LEU A 280 12.62 -9.60 12.64
N ALA A 281 12.49 -10.82 13.16
CA ALA A 281 11.67 -11.87 12.55
C ALA A 281 10.23 -11.44 12.22
N PRO A 282 9.56 -10.56 13.00
CA PRO A 282 8.25 -10.04 12.64
C PRO A 282 8.24 -9.12 11.41
N CYS A 283 9.39 -8.58 11.00
CA CYS A 283 9.55 -7.73 9.82
C CYS A 283 9.86 -8.49 8.53
N ARG A 284 9.86 -9.83 8.56
CA ARG A 284 10.15 -10.62 7.35
C ARG A 284 9.11 -10.35 6.27
N TRP A 285 9.55 -10.36 5.01
CA TRP A 285 8.64 -10.43 3.87
C TRP A 285 7.87 -11.75 3.94
N LEU A 286 6.56 -11.65 4.18
CA LEU A 286 5.68 -12.81 4.34
C LEU A 286 4.46 -12.78 3.42
N MET A 287 4.36 -11.84 2.46
CA MET A 287 3.34 -11.88 1.39
C MET A 287 1.90 -12.00 1.94
N HIS A 288 1.56 -11.23 2.97
CA HIS A 288 0.32 -11.31 3.74
C HIS A 288 -0.03 -12.68 4.38
N GLU A 289 0.85 -13.69 4.36
CA GLU A 289 0.56 -15.06 4.83
C GLU A 289 0.10 -15.13 6.29
N GLY A 290 0.46 -14.14 7.11
CA GLY A 290 0.05 -14.05 8.52
C GLY A 290 -1.24 -13.25 8.77
N GLU A 291 -1.67 -12.43 7.83
CA GLU A 291 -2.74 -11.44 8.05
C GLU A 291 -4.14 -12.03 7.97
N PHE A 292 -4.30 -13.16 7.29
CA PHE A 292 -5.60 -13.74 6.97
C PHE A 292 -5.68 -15.21 7.38
N GLY A 293 -6.88 -15.62 7.75
CA GLY A 293 -7.20 -17.00 8.10
C GLY A 293 -7.52 -17.19 9.57
N HIS A 294 -7.77 -18.44 9.95
CA HIS A 294 -8.28 -18.76 11.28
C HIS A 294 -7.31 -18.31 12.38
N PRO A 295 -7.76 -17.57 13.42
CA PRO A 295 -6.86 -16.92 14.39
C PRO A 295 -5.98 -17.87 15.20
N GLN A 296 -6.41 -19.14 15.32
CA GLN A 296 -5.63 -20.18 15.99
C GLN A 296 -4.41 -20.64 15.17
N LEU A 297 -4.47 -20.51 13.85
CA LEU A 297 -3.39 -20.85 12.93
C LEU A 297 -2.60 -19.61 12.51
N PHE A 298 -3.27 -18.46 12.46
CA PHE A 298 -2.71 -17.17 12.04
C PHE A 298 -3.00 -16.11 13.11
N PRO A 299 -2.29 -16.09 14.25
CA PRO A 299 -2.58 -15.16 15.34
C PRO A 299 -2.55 -13.68 14.93
N SER A 300 -1.71 -13.32 13.94
CA SER A 300 -1.62 -11.96 13.41
C SER A 300 -2.90 -11.47 12.74
N SER A 301 -3.79 -12.37 12.29
CA SER A 301 -5.11 -12.02 11.75
C SER A 301 -5.99 -11.26 12.74
N HIS A 302 -5.78 -11.43 14.05
CA HIS A 302 -6.48 -10.61 15.05
C HIS A 302 -6.15 -9.12 14.91
N ARG A 303 -4.89 -8.78 14.60
CA ARG A 303 -4.51 -7.37 14.36
C ARG A 303 -5.09 -6.85 13.07
N THR A 304 -5.08 -7.65 12.01
CA THR A 304 -5.74 -7.29 10.74
C THR A 304 -7.21 -6.98 10.98
N PHE A 305 -7.90 -7.80 11.79
CA PHE A 305 -9.28 -7.52 12.18
C PHE A 305 -9.41 -6.22 12.97
N THR A 306 -8.57 -5.97 13.99
CA THR A 306 -8.57 -4.68 14.71
C THR A 306 -8.31 -3.50 13.77
N GLY A 307 -7.41 -3.67 12.79
CA GLY A 307 -7.17 -2.71 11.72
C GLY A 307 -8.43 -2.42 10.91
N THR A 308 -9.21 -3.43 10.52
CA THR A 308 -10.48 -3.19 9.80
C THR A 308 -11.49 -2.38 10.61
N LEU A 309 -11.49 -2.51 11.94
CA LEU A 309 -12.33 -1.70 12.83
C LEU A 309 -11.82 -0.26 12.89
N ALA A 310 -10.51 -0.06 13.04
CA ALA A 310 -9.90 1.27 13.05
C ALA A 310 -10.10 2.03 11.73
N LEU A 311 -10.02 1.32 10.59
CA LEU A 311 -10.34 1.88 9.27
C LEU A 311 -11.79 2.35 9.20
N TYR A 312 -12.72 1.56 9.73
CA TYR A 312 -14.12 1.95 9.78
C TYR A 312 -14.34 3.16 10.70
N ASP A 313 -13.72 3.18 11.87
CA ASP A 313 -13.81 4.30 12.81
C ASP A 313 -13.26 5.60 12.18
N ALA A 314 -12.15 5.53 11.45
CA ALA A 314 -11.60 6.67 10.71
C ALA A 314 -12.56 7.18 9.62
N LEU A 315 -13.16 6.27 8.84
CA LEU A 315 -14.17 6.61 7.84
C LEU A 315 -15.40 7.26 8.46
N VAL A 316 -15.89 6.74 9.58
CA VAL A 316 -17.01 7.30 10.35
C VAL A 316 -16.65 8.69 10.88
N ALA A 317 -15.48 8.85 11.48
CA ALA A 317 -15.02 10.13 12.03
C ALA A 317 -14.95 11.20 10.93
N TYR A 318 -14.34 10.88 9.78
CA TYR A 318 -14.28 11.78 8.64
C TYR A 318 -15.70 12.08 8.12
N SER A 319 -16.55 11.06 7.99
CA SER A 319 -17.93 11.20 7.52
C SER A 319 -18.74 12.17 8.38
N LEU A 320 -18.61 12.08 9.70
CA LEU A 320 -19.33 12.95 10.64
C LEU A 320 -18.84 14.41 10.61
N GLN A 321 -17.57 14.63 10.29
CA GLN A 321 -16.97 15.98 10.20
C GLN A 321 -17.13 16.62 8.81
N SER A 322 -17.46 15.81 7.80
CA SER A 322 -17.59 16.24 6.41
C SER A 322 -19.05 16.48 6.00
N GLU A 323 -19.25 17.42 5.08
CA GLU A 323 -20.54 17.64 4.39
C GLU A 323 -20.75 16.66 3.22
N ARG A 324 -19.72 15.90 2.83
CA ARG A 324 -19.76 14.97 1.67
C ARG A 324 -20.73 13.78 1.83
N PRO A 325 -20.80 13.09 2.99
CA PRO A 325 -21.62 11.88 3.11
C PRO A 325 -23.11 12.15 2.94
N LEU A 326 -23.76 11.29 2.16
CA LEU A 326 -25.19 11.36 1.84
C LEU A 326 -26.07 10.69 2.90
N TYR A 327 -25.49 9.78 3.69
CA TYR A 327 -26.16 8.96 4.69
C TYR A 327 -25.46 9.11 6.05
N TRP A 328 -26.20 8.84 7.13
CA TRP A 328 -25.57 8.62 8.43
C TRP A 328 -24.82 7.29 8.42
N PRO A 329 -23.65 7.20 9.07
CA PRO A 329 -22.92 5.94 9.20
C PRO A 329 -23.77 4.86 9.89
N ILE A 330 -23.64 3.61 9.43
CA ILE A 330 -24.28 2.46 10.06
C ILE A 330 -23.41 2.01 11.26
N PRO A 331 -23.87 2.06 12.52
CA PRO A 331 -23.03 1.68 13.65
C PRO A 331 -22.43 0.28 13.51
N ILE A 332 -21.17 0.10 13.96
CA ILE A 332 -20.45 -1.19 13.87
C ILE A 332 -21.21 -2.35 14.54
N ASP A 333 -21.93 -2.03 15.61
CA ASP A 333 -22.77 -2.92 16.41
C ASP A 333 -24.27 -2.85 16.04
N GLY A 334 -24.62 -1.99 15.08
CA GLY A 334 -25.97 -1.86 14.51
C GLY A 334 -26.38 -3.06 13.67
N GLU A 335 -27.65 -3.11 13.26
CA GLU A 335 -28.19 -4.16 12.37
C GLU A 335 -27.89 -5.59 12.83
N GLY A 336 -27.93 -5.84 14.15
CA GLY A 336 -27.58 -7.13 14.72
C GLY A 336 -26.11 -7.51 14.57
N GLN A 337 -25.21 -6.52 14.61
CA GLN A 337 -23.76 -6.66 14.45
C GLN A 337 -23.34 -7.20 13.08
N TYR A 338 -24.14 -6.96 12.02
CA TYR A 338 -23.82 -7.48 10.69
C TYR A 338 -22.45 -6.99 10.19
N LEU A 339 -22.17 -5.68 10.30
CA LEU A 339 -20.90 -5.11 9.85
C LEU A 339 -19.72 -5.73 10.59
N TYR A 340 -19.74 -5.75 11.93
CA TYR A 340 -18.72 -6.42 12.75
C TYR A 340 -18.48 -7.87 12.31
N ASN A 341 -19.56 -8.65 12.14
CA ASN A 341 -19.47 -10.05 11.73
C ASN A 341 -18.91 -10.21 10.31
N ALA A 342 -19.28 -9.33 9.38
CA ALA A 342 -18.74 -9.34 8.02
C ALA A 342 -17.24 -9.09 8.00
N LEU A 343 -16.74 -8.12 8.79
CA LEU A 343 -15.30 -7.86 8.93
C LEU A 343 -14.56 -9.03 9.58
N TYR A 344 -15.16 -9.63 10.61
CA TYR A 344 -14.58 -10.81 11.25
C TYR A 344 -14.45 -11.97 10.26
N GLN A 345 -15.48 -12.21 9.43
CA GLN A 345 -15.44 -13.26 8.40
C GLN A 345 -14.45 -12.92 7.28
N PHE A 346 -14.39 -11.67 6.83
CA PHE A 346 -13.42 -11.21 5.83
C PHE A 346 -11.99 -11.58 6.22
N VAL A 347 -11.61 -11.32 7.47
CA VAL A 347 -10.25 -11.56 7.95
C VAL A 347 -9.99 -13.03 8.28
N HIS A 348 -10.93 -13.70 8.96
CA HIS A 348 -10.64 -15.00 9.57
C HIS A 348 -11.10 -16.23 8.76
N SER A 349 -11.92 -16.05 7.72
CA SER A 349 -12.56 -17.21 7.06
C SER A 349 -11.67 -17.91 6.03
N THR A 350 -10.74 -17.22 5.38
CA THR A 350 -9.81 -17.81 4.40
C THR A 350 -8.39 -17.26 4.53
N ALA A 351 -7.40 -18.11 4.28
CA ALA A 351 -5.99 -17.72 4.26
C ALA A 351 -5.65 -16.82 3.06
N ALA A 352 -4.56 -16.06 3.13
CA ALA A 352 -4.13 -15.10 2.12
C ALA A 352 -4.13 -15.67 0.69
N SER A 353 -3.67 -16.91 0.53
CA SER A 353 -3.59 -17.64 -0.74
C SER A 353 -4.94 -17.99 -1.40
N ASN A 354 -6.06 -17.73 -0.73
CA ASN A 354 -7.40 -17.92 -1.29
C ASN A 354 -8.20 -16.60 -1.29
N PRO A 355 -7.96 -15.72 -2.28
CA PRO A 355 -8.50 -14.36 -2.34
C PRO A 355 -9.99 -14.29 -2.74
N THR A 356 -10.49 -15.23 -3.54
CA THR A 356 -11.85 -15.17 -4.10
C THR A 356 -12.96 -15.07 -3.05
N PRO A 357 -12.96 -15.87 -1.95
CA PRO A 357 -14.00 -15.78 -0.93
C PRO A 357 -14.00 -14.44 -0.18
N ARG A 358 -12.82 -13.82 0.04
CA ARG A 358 -12.72 -12.48 0.65
C ARG A 358 -13.33 -11.41 -0.24
N ARG A 359 -13.03 -11.44 -1.54
CA ARG A 359 -13.68 -10.57 -2.54
C ARG A 359 -15.19 -10.69 -2.51
N GLN A 360 -15.71 -11.92 -2.48
CA GLN A 360 -17.15 -12.16 -2.38
C GLN A 360 -17.75 -11.61 -1.09
N GLN A 361 -17.03 -11.66 0.03
CA GLN A 361 -17.46 -11.09 1.30
C GLN A 361 -17.47 -9.55 1.27
N ALA A 362 -16.45 -8.93 0.68
CA ALA A 362 -16.40 -7.48 0.48
C ALA A 362 -17.54 -6.99 -0.43
N GLU A 363 -17.81 -7.69 -1.55
CA GLU A 363 -18.93 -7.39 -2.44
C GLU A 363 -20.29 -7.60 -1.76
N ALA A 364 -20.44 -8.66 -0.96
CA ALA A 364 -21.65 -8.88 -0.17
C ALA A 364 -21.86 -7.74 0.84
N LEU A 365 -20.80 -7.28 1.50
CA LEU A 365 -20.84 -6.16 2.43
C LEU A 365 -21.22 -4.85 1.73
N ARG A 366 -20.65 -4.58 0.55
CA ARG A 366 -21.02 -3.46 -0.32
C ARG A 366 -22.52 -3.50 -0.64
N GLY A 367 -23.02 -4.63 -1.13
CA GLY A 367 -24.43 -4.81 -1.48
C GLY A 367 -25.35 -4.59 -0.28
N TRP A 368 -24.98 -5.12 0.88
CA TRP A 368 -25.69 -4.90 2.13
C TRP A 368 -25.72 -3.42 2.53
N ALA A 369 -24.57 -2.72 2.54
CA ALA A 369 -24.49 -1.32 2.95
C ALA A 369 -25.37 -0.42 2.06
N LEU A 370 -25.37 -0.67 0.74
CA LEU A 370 -26.22 0.02 -0.23
C LEU A 370 -27.71 -0.18 0.05
N GLN A 371 -28.13 -1.42 0.36
CA GLN A 371 -29.53 -1.71 0.66
C GLN A 371 -29.96 -1.12 2.00
N THR A 372 -29.18 -1.33 3.05
CA THR A 372 -29.49 -0.90 4.42
C THR A 372 -29.70 0.62 4.51
N ARG A 373 -28.79 1.42 3.94
CA ARG A 373 -28.87 2.89 4.00
C ARG A 373 -30.10 3.47 3.27
N VAL A 374 -30.62 2.75 2.28
CA VAL A 374 -31.81 3.16 1.51
C VAL A 374 -33.09 2.63 2.16
N ALA A 375 -33.05 1.44 2.74
CA ALA A 375 -34.21 0.78 3.34
C ALA A 375 -34.57 1.38 4.70
N ASP A 376 -33.58 1.72 5.53
CA ASP A 376 -33.82 2.25 6.87
C ASP A 376 -33.74 3.80 6.89
N PRO A 377 -34.84 4.50 7.24
CA PRO A 377 -34.84 5.95 7.40
C PRO A 377 -33.85 6.49 8.43
N ALA A 378 -33.42 5.68 9.42
CA ALA A 378 -32.45 6.10 10.43
C ALA A 378 -31.11 6.52 9.81
N TYR A 379 -30.75 5.96 8.66
CA TYR A 379 -29.49 6.26 7.97
C TYR A 379 -29.61 7.37 6.93
N GLN A 380 -30.79 7.96 6.74
CA GLN A 380 -31.01 8.95 5.69
C GLN A 380 -30.79 10.38 6.21
N ARG A 381 -29.65 10.98 5.86
CA ARG A 381 -29.23 12.31 6.37
C ARG A 381 -30.19 13.43 5.97
N TRP A 382 -30.77 13.35 4.76
CA TRP A 382 -31.55 14.44 4.15
C TRP A 382 -33.06 14.27 4.13
N ARG A 383 -33.61 13.12 4.57
CA ARG A 383 -35.08 12.92 4.60
C ARG A 383 -35.80 13.77 5.66
N LEU A 384 -35.08 14.34 6.62
CA LEU A 384 -35.64 15.28 7.60
C LEU A 384 -36.05 16.63 6.97
N TRP A 385 -35.61 16.96 5.75
CA TRP A 385 -35.91 18.25 5.10
C TRP A 385 -37.03 18.21 4.06
N LEU A 386 -37.49 17.03 3.65
CA LEU A 386 -38.57 16.90 2.65
C LEU A 386 -40.01 17.15 3.15
N PRO A 387 -40.38 17.06 4.45
CA PRO A 387 -41.74 17.38 4.86
C PRO A 387 -42.02 18.89 4.94
N LEU A 388 -41.01 19.75 5.00
CA LEU A 388 -41.18 21.20 5.20
C LEU A 388 -41.30 22.00 3.89
N LEU A 389 -40.69 21.53 2.79
CA LEU A 389 -40.82 22.19 1.49
C LEU A 389 -42.09 21.78 0.73
N ALA A 390 -42.71 20.64 1.07
CA ALA A 390 -43.99 20.22 0.52
C ALA A 390 -45.21 20.89 1.17
N GLN A 391 -45.00 21.72 2.22
CA GLN A 391 -46.06 22.50 2.87
C GLN A 391 -46.00 24.01 2.54
N ALA A 392 -45.05 24.45 1.69
CA ALA A 392 -45.04 25.80 1.14
C ALA A 392 -46.03 25.89 -0.05
N ASP A 393 -47.30 26.00 0.31
CA ASP A 393 -48.43 26.68 -0.33
C ASP A 393 -48.82 26.35 -1.80
N PRO A 394 -49.99 25.70 -2.03
CA PRO A 394 -50.62 25.58 -3.35
C PRO A 394 -51.45 26.80 -3.79
N GLY A 395 -51.39 27.96 -3.12
CA GLY A 395 -52.18 29.09 -3.60
C GLY A 395 -51.86 30.46 -3.01
N MET A 396 -51.10 31.26 -3.76
CA MET A 396 -51.39 32.69 -3.88
C MET A 396 -51.42 33.08 -5.36
N GLY A 397 -52.64 33.23 -5.86
CA GLY A 397 -52.97 34.06 -7.01
C GLY A 397 -53.30 35.49 -6.60
#